data_AF-A0AB38RBT7-F1
#
_entry.id   AF-A0AB38RBT7-F1
#
_cell.length_a   1.000
_cell.length_b   1.000
_cell.length_c   1.000
_cell.angle_alpha   90.00
_cell.angle_beta   90.00
_cell.angle_gamma   90.00
#
_symmetry.space_group_name_H-M   'P 1'
#
loop_
_entity.id
_entity.type
_entity.pdbx_description
1 polymer ?
#
loop_
_entity_poly.entity_id
_entity_poly.type
_entity_poly.pdbx_seq_one_letter_code
_entity_poly.pdbx_strand_id
1 'polypeptide(L)' 'MPPKPTGRPGRKFSDARLMVRGIIYRYRRVIAWRDLPESFGPWQTVWTWHHRMAVEGTWDKVLTTLTAQADAEGLID' A
#
# COMPACT_ATOMS: atom_id res chain seq x y z
N MET A 1 -7.92 -31.30 -14.54
CA MET A 1 -8.56 -30.55 -15.65
C MET A 1 -8.44 -29.07 -15.34
N PRO A 2 -7.85 -28.23 -16.22
CA PRO A 2 -7.76 -26.78 -15.98
C PRO A 2 -9.15 -26.14 -15.97
N PRO A 3 -9.34 -25.02 -15.24
CA PRO A 3 -10.64 -24.35 -15.15
C PRO A 3 -11.11 -23.86 -16.53
N LYS A 4 -12.41 -23.99 -16.81
CA LYS A 4 -13.02 -23.45 -18.04
C LYS A 4 -13.00 -21.92 -18.02
N PRO A 5 -12.61 -21.24 -19.12
CA PRO A 5 -12.70 -19.79 -19.23
C PRO A 5 -14.14 -19.33 -19.03
N THR A 6 -14.38 -18.45 -18.05
CA THR A 6 -15.73 -17.96 -17.69
C THR A 6 -16.20 -16.77 -18.52
N GLY A 7 -15.37 -16.27 -19.45
CA GLY A 7 -15.67 -15.10 -20.30
C GLY A 7 -15.81 -13.77 -19.55
N ARG A 8 -15.70 -13.77 -18.21
CA ARG A 8 -15.77 -12.56 -17.39
C ARG A 8 -14.38 -11.92 -17.33
N PRO A 9 -14.27 -10.59 -17.48
CA PRO A 9 -13.02 -9.89 -17.19
C PRO A 9 -12.54 -10.25 -15.79
N GLY A 10 -11.23 -10.47 -15.63
CA GLY A 10 -10.63 -10.66 -14.32
C GLY A 10 -10.98 -9.48 -13.39
N ARG A 11 -10.91 -9.72 -12.07
CA ARG A 11 -11.17 -8.66 -11.08
C ARG A 11 -10.22 -7.49 -11.36
N LYS A 12 -10.78 -6.29 -11.52
CA LYS A 12 -9.99 -5.07 -11.71
C LYS A 12 -9.00 -4.93 -10.56
N PHE A 13 -7.76 -4.59 -10.90
CA PHE A 13 -6.73 -4.34 -9.91
C PHE A 13 -7.14 -3.15 -9.02
N SER A 14 -6.77 -3.19 -7.75
CA SER A 14 -7.07 -2.10 -6.82
C SER A 14 -6.27 -0.85 -7.20
N ASP A 15 -6.85 0.33 -7.00
CA ASP A 15 -6.16 1.60 -7.23
C ASP A 15 -4.95 1.73 -6.30
N ALA A 16 -3.75 1.84 -6.87
CA ALA A 16 -2.50 1.89 -6.13
C ALA A 16 -2.43 3.07 -5.15
N ARG A 17 -2.91 4.25 -5.56
CA ARG A 17 -2.90 5.45 -4.74
C ARG A 17 -3.86 5.30 -3.57
N LEU A 18 -5.02 4.68 -3.78
CA LEU A 18 -5.97 4.41 -2.70
C LEU A 18 -5.39 3.43 -1.67
N MET A 19 -4.71 2.38 -2.12
CA MET A 19 -4.06 1.41 -1.21
C MET A 19 -2.98 2.09 -0.36
N VAL A 20 -2.07 2.84 -0.98
CA VAL A 20 -1.01 3.57 -0.26
C VAL A 20 -1.61 4.57 0.73
N ARG A 21 -2.67 5.29 0.37
CA ARG A 21 -3.39 6.19 1.29
C ARG A 21 -3.96 5.44 2.50
N GLY A 22 -4.55 4.26 2.30
CA GLY A 22 -5.05 3.42 3.40
C GLY A 22 -3.93 2.98 4.35
N ILE A 23 -2.78 2.58 3.80
CA ILE A 23 -1.60 2.20 4.59
C ILE A 23 -1.11 3.38 5.44
N ILE A 24 -0.92 4.54 4.82
CA ILE A 24 -0.48 5.76 5.52
C ILE A 24 -1.49 6.16 6.60
N TYR A 25 -2.79 6.10 6.30
CA TYR A 25 -3.85 6.42 7.26
C TYR A 25 -3.75 5.53 8.51
N ARG A 26 -3.57 4.22 8.32
CA ARG A 26 -3.40 3.26 9.42
C ARG A 26 -2.24 3.65 10.35
N TYR A 27 -1.09 4.05 9.78
CA TYR A 27 0.07 4.45 10.57
C TYR A 27 -0.12 5.80 11.26
N ARG A 28 -0.72 6.79 10.58
CA ARG A 28 -0.96 8.13 11.18
C ARG A 28 -1.97 8.10 12.31
N ARG A 29 -2.94 7.19 12.28
CA ARG A 29 -4.00 7.06 13.29
C ARG A 29 -3.71 5.98 14.33
N VAL A 30 -2.66 5.19 14.13
CA VAL A 30 -2.25 4.08 15.02
C VAL A 30 -3.41 3.12 15.30
N ILE A 31 -4.16 2.77 14.25
CA ILE A 31 -5.32 1.88 14.35
C ILE A 31 -4.97 0.44 13.96
N ALA A 32 -5.80 -0.50 14.41
CA ALA A 32 -5.75 -1.86 13.90
C ALA A 32 -6.19 -1.89 12.43
N TRP A 33 -5.71 -2.86 11.67
CA TRP A 33 -6.11 -3.03 10.26
C TRP A 33 -7.61 -3.21 10.10
N ARG A 34 -8.27 -3.89 11.04
CA ARG A 34 -9.72 -4.14 11.01
C ARG A 34 -10.55 -2.87 11.18
N ASP A 35 -9.98 -1.81 11.73
CA ASP A 35 -10.65 -0.54 11.97
C ASP A 35 -10.42 0.46 10.82
N LEU A 36 -9.81 0.02 9.72
CA LEU A 36 -9.56 0.87 8.56
C LEU A 36 -10.90 1.29 7.93
N PRO A 37 -11.11 2.59 7.63
CA PRO A 37 -12.33 3.05 7.00
C PRO A 37 -12.63 2.33 5.68
N GLU A 38 -13.91 1.94 5.49
CA GLU A 38 -14.36 1.22 4.29
C GLU A 38 -14.12 2.00 2.98
N SER A 39 -13.92 3.32 3.06
CA SER A 39 -13.55 4.15 1.91
C SER A 39 -12.23 3.72 1.24
N PHE A 40 -11.36 3.01 1.94
CA PHE A 40 -10.14 2.42 1.37
C PHE A 40 -10.35 1.03 0.77
N GLY A 41 -11.56 0.47 0.89
CA GLY A 41 -11.89 -0.90 0.52
C GLY A 41 -11.56 -1.91 1.62
N PRO A 42 -11.60 -3.21 1.31
CA PRO A 42 -11.36 -4.27 2.30
C PRO A 42 -9.96 -4.16 2.89
N TRP A 43 -9.88 -4.10 4.22
CA TRP A 43 -8.60 -3.96 4.92
C TRP A 43 -7.61 -5.08 4.60
N GLN A 44 -8.09 -6.28 4.27
CA GLN A 44 -7.24 -7.40 3.86
C GLN A 44 -6.49 -7.09 2.56
N THR A 45 -7.13 -6.41 1.62
CA THR A 45 -6.50 -6.00 0.36
C THR A 45 -5.41 -4.96 0.63
N VAL A 46 -5.69 -3.97 1.49
CA VAL A 46 -4.71 -2.96 1.89
C VAL A 46 -3.54 -3.60 2.64
N TRP A 47 -3.80 -4.57 3.51
CA TRP A 47 -2.77 -5.35 4.21
C TRP A 47 -1.91 -6.16 3.24
N THR A 48 -2.50 -6.87 2.27
CA THR A 48 -1.75 -7.64 1.27
C THR A 48 -0.82 -6.73 0.47
N TRP A 49 -1.27 -5.54 0.10
CA TRP A 49 -0.44 -4.52 -0.54
C TRP A 49 0.72 -4.07 0.34
N HIS A 50 0.42 -3.71 1.59
CA HIS A 50 1.43 -3.31 2.55
C HIS A 50 2.50 -4.39 2.75
N HIS A 51 2.07 -5.63 2.95
CA HIS A 51 2.95 -6.77 3.16
C HIS A 51 3.82 -7.04 1.94
N ARG A 52 3.24 -7.01 0.74
CA ARG A 52 3.98 -7.16 -0.51
C ARG A 52 5.06 -6.09 -0.67
N MET A 53 4.70 -4.82 -0.47
CA MET A 53 5.65 -3.70 -0.55
C MET A 53 6.77 -3.82 0.48
N ALA A 54 6.47 -4.31 1.68
CA ALA A 54 7.46 -4.54 2.73
C ALA A 54 8.43 -5.67 2.34
N VAL A 55 7.92 -6.80 1.85
CA VAL A 55 8.76 -7.93 1.40
C VAL A 55 9.60 -7.56 0.18
N GLU A 56 9.08 -6.74 -0.73
CA GLU A 56 9.80 -6.27 -1.91
C GLU A 56 10.80 -5.12 -1.61
N GLY A 57 10.92 -4.67 -0.35
CA GLY A 57 11.79 -3.57 0.06
C GLY A 57 11.38 -2.20 -0.52
N THR A 58 10.11 -2.05 -0.88
CA THR A 58 9.60 -0.81 -1.48
C THR A 58 9.60 0.33 -0.46
N TRP A 59 9.29 0.04 0.81
CA TRP A 59 9.33 1.04 1.86
C TRP A 59 10.74 1.58 2.11
N ASP A 60 11.75 0.73 2.03
CA ASP A 60 13.15 1.14 2.16
C ASP A 60 13.55 2.09 1.04
N LYS A 61 13.18 1.79 -0.22
CA LYS A 61 13.43 2.67 -1.37
C LYS A 61 12.74 4.03 -1.21
N VAL A 62 11.50 4.03 -0.74
CA VAL A 62 10.74 5.26 -0.46
C VAL A 62 11.45 6.07 0.62
N LEU A 63 11.85 5.45 1.73
CA LEU A 63 12.58 6.11 2.80
C LEU A 63 13.89 6.72 2.29
N THR A 64 14.72 5.93 1.60
CA THR A 64 15.99 6.43 1.04
C THR A 64 15.79 7.63 0.12
N THR A 65 14.77 7.59 -0.74
CA THR A 65 14.49 8.71 -1.67
C THR A 65 14.06 9.96 -0.91
N LEU A 66 13.15 9.83 0.06
CA LEU A 66 12.65 10.97 0.83
C LEU A 66 13.73 11.56 1.74
N THR A 67 14.57 10.71 2.35
CA THR A 67 15.72 11.16 3.15
C THR A 67 16.72 11.90 2.28
N ALA A 68 17.09 11.38 1.11
CA ALA A 68 18.01 12.07 0.20
C ALA A 68 17.47 13.43 -0.29
N GLN A 69 16.16 13.54 -0.49
CA GLN A 69 15.51 14.82 -0.82
C GLN A 69 15.58 15.80 0.36
N ALA A 70 15.28 15.33 1.57
CA ALA A 70 15.34 16.16 2.78
C ALA A 70 16.76 16.64 3.09
N ASP A 71 17.78 15.80 2.89
CA ASP A 71 19.20 16.15 3.03
C ASP A 71 19.61 17.24 2.02
N ALA A 72 19.24 17.07 0.75
CA ALA A 72 19.49 18.08 -0.29
C ALA A 72 18.79 19.42 -0.01
N GLU A 73 17.67 19.41 0.70
CA GLU A 73 16.93 20.59 1.15
C GLU A 73 17.44 21.15 2.50
N GLY A 74 18.40 20.49 3.15
CA GLY A 74 18.94 20.87 4.46
C GLY A 74 17.93 20.72 5.60
N LEU A 75 16.93 19.85 5.45
CA LEU A 75 15.91 19.56 6.46
C LEU A 75 16.36 18.51 7.49
N ILE A 76 17.44 17.79 7.19
CA ILE A 76 18.06 16.76 8.03
C ILE A 76 19.58 16.84 7.87
N ASP A 77 20.33 16.43 8.91
CA ASP A 77 21.80 16.46 9.00
C ASP A 77 22.46 15.10 8.71
#